data_AF-A0AAU7F9K0-F1
#
_entry.id   AF-A0AAU7F9K0-F1
#
_cell.length_a   1.000
_cell.length_b   1.000
_cell.length_c   1.000
_cell.angle_alpha   90.00
_cell.angle_beta   90.00
_cell.angle_gamma   90.00
#
_symmetry.space_group_name_H-M   'P 1'
#
loop_
_entity.id
_entity.type
_entity.pdbx_description
1 polymer ?
#
loop_
_entity_poly.entity_id
_entity_poly.type
_entity_poly.pdbx_seq_one_letter_code
_entity_poly.pdbx_strand_id
1 'polypeptide(L)'
;MKAIIQSYYAVRDEVRQKSPEMWNEVIELCESVPTEITMAHVWQFGRDKPCWSNITVGIGARIAADINTSPDFDDFEVIASDDWEIIMKTSGSQWKANSNFELRGGAVKNFIKQLPKGGASSYLWKLYAIRNLALALKSNQNVKDMLDQLSTQGGIRSGELKKWTKSFSKQIGMGWGVVTVYHMLTDLGLTPKPDLHLKNSAIRMGLLAPNISSDYLEEHFSDVDEHEIVLAVLALSQHVTPAACPHKPQSALREVDKVLMEWSRQKLCRPLFVITPPETRTTHQSDE
;
A
#
# COMPACT_ATOMS: atom_id res chain seq x y z
N MET A 1 7.05 2.05 24.26
CA MET A 1 7.92 2.27 23.09
C MET A 1 9.24 1.46 23.14
N LYS A 2 10.09 1.58 24.18
CA LYS A 2 11.38 0.84 24.24
C LYS A 2 11.25 -0.67 23.98
N ALA A 3 10.27 -1.33 24.60
CA ALA A 3 10.03 -2.77 24.39
C ALA A 3 9.62 -3.08 22.94
N ILE A 4 8.77 -2.26 22.32
CA ILE A 4 8.34 -2.39 20.92
C ILE A 4 9.54 -2.26 19.97
N ILE A 5 10.46 -1.33 20.23
CA ILE A 5 11.69 -1.17 19.44
C ILE A 5 12.55 -2.45 19.50
N GLN A 6 12.70 -3.03 20.70
CA GLN A 6 13.44 -4.29 20.87
C GLN A 6 12.74 -5.44 20.15
N SER A 7 11.41 -5.52 20.24
CA SER A 7 10.60 -6.48 19.51
C SER A 7 10.81 -6.35 17.99
N TYR A 8 10.81 -5.13 17.45
CA TYR A 8 11.07 -4.90 16.03
C TYR A 8 12.44 -5.44 15.60
N TYR A 9 13.52 -5.18 16.34
CA TYR A 9 14.83 -5.71 15.99
C TYR A 9 14.89 -7.24 16.05
N ALA A 10 14.22 -7.86 17.02
CA ALA A 10 14.11 -9.32 17.07
C ALA A 10 13.35 -9.89 15.86
N VAL A 11 12.26 -9.24 15.43
CA VAL A 11 11.50 -9.61 14.23
C VAL A 11 12.35 -9.44 12.97
N ARG A 12 13.06 -8.31 12.86
CA ARG A 12 13.97 -8.00 11.75
C ARG A 12 15.05 -9.07 11.60
N ASP A 13 15.71 -9.43 12.70
CA ASP A 13 16.75 -10.45 12.69
C ASP A 13 16.17 -11.84 12.36
N GLU A 14 14.96 -12.14 12.85
CA GLU A 14 14.28 -13.39 12.54
C GLU A 14 13.92 -13.52 11.06
N VAL A 15 13.34 -12.48 10.43
CA VAL A 15 13.04 -12.47 9.00
C VAL A 15 14.32 -12.65 8.19
N ARG A 16 15.39 -11.93 8.57
CA ARG A 16 16.70 -12.03 7.92
C ARG A 16 17.29 -13.44 7.99
N GLN A 17 17.16 -14.12 9.12
CA GLN A 17 17.73 -15.45 9.34
C GLN A 17 16.89 -16.57 8.72
N LYS A 18 15.56 -16.47 8.79
CA LYS A 18 14.64 -17.55 8.40
C LYS A 18 14.11 -17.42 6.98
N SER A 19 14.17 -16.23 6.39
CA SER A 19 13.66 -15.94 5.04
C SER A 19 14.62 -15.03 4.27
N PRO A 20 15.86 -15.50 3.98
CA PRO A 20 16.90 -14.68 3.35
C PRO A 20 16.50 -14.13 1.97
N GLU A 21 15.71 -14.87 1.20
CA GLU A 21 15.15 -14.41 -0.07
C GLU A 21 14.22 -13.21 0.09
N MET A 22 13.39 -13.20 1.14
CA MET A 22 12.52 -12.07 1.46
C MET A 22 13.32 -10.89 2.01
N TRP A 23 14.43 -11.15 2.70
CA TRP A 23 15.36 -10.11 3.13
C TRP A 23 16.04 -9.41 1.95
N ASN A 24 16.38 -10.12 0.88
CA ASN A 24 16.88 -9.48 -0.35
C ASN A 24 15.82 -8.54 -0.94
N GLU A 25 14.55 -8.96 -0.97
CA GLU A 25 13.45 -8.08 -1.41
C GLU A 25 13.31 -6.84 -0.52
N VAL A 26 13.52 -6.96 0.81
CA VAL A 26 13.57 -5.81 1.72
C VAL A 26 14.65 -4.81 1.28
N ILE A 27 15.86 -5.30 0.96
CA ILE A 27 16.98 -4.46 0.50
C ILE A 27 16.62 -3.77 -0.82
N GLU A 28 16.17 -4.53 -1.83
CA GLU A 28 15.78 -4.02 -3.15
C GLU A 28 14.68 -2.93 -3.05
N LEU A 29 13.69 -3.15 -2.18
CA LEU A 29 12.64 -2.15 -1.93
C LEU A 29 13.18 -0.89 -1.26
N CYS A 30 14.12 -1.00 -0.32
CA CYS A 30 14.75 0.17 0.30
C CYS A 30 15.60 0.96 -0.71
N GLU A 31 16.28 0.26 -1.61
CA GLU A 31 17.09 0.85 -2.68
C GLU A 31 16.24 1.56 -3.72
N SER A 32 15.03 1.05 -4.02
CA SER A 32 14.13 1.64 -5.01
C SER A 32 13.37 2.90 -4.54
N VAL A 33 13.32 3.19 -3.23
CA VAL A 33 12.71 4.44 -2.73
C VAL A 33 13.41 5.65 -3.36
N PRO A 34 12.69 6.54 -4.06
CA PRO A 34 13.31 7.66 -4.73
C PRO A 34 13.80 8.70 -3.72
N THR A 35 14.90 9.39 -4.03
CA THR A 35 15.42 10.50 -3.20
C THR A 35 14.60 11.78 -3.34
N GLU A 36 13.90 11.93 -4.46
CA GLU A 36 12.98 13.02 -4.75
C GLU A 36 11.69 12.48 -5.35
N ILE A 37 10.56 13.09 -5.03
CA ILE A 37 9.26 12.66 -5.55
C ILE A 37 8.88 13.57 -6.72
N THR A 38 8.77 12.96 -7.90
CA THR A 38 8.38 13.63 -9.15
C THR A 38 7.10 12.99 -9.69
N MET A 39 6.44 13.64 -10.65
CA MET A 39 5.30 13.04 -11.35
C MET A 39 5.67 11.72 -12.05
N ALA A 40 6.91 11.61 -12.55
CA ALA A 40 7.41 10.38 -13.17
C ALA A 40 7.48 9.23 -12.15
N HIS A 41 7.97 9.48 -10.93
CA HIS A 41 7.95 8.49 -9.85
C HIS A 41 6.52 8.10 -9.46
N VAL A 42 5.62 9.08 -9.34
CA VAL A 42 4.20 8.81 -9.05
C VAL A 42 3.56 7.95 -10.13
N TRP A 43 3.88 8.18 -11.41
CA TRP A 43 3.44 7.33 -12.50
C TRP A 43 4.03 5.93 -12.42
N GLN A 44 5.36 5.82 -12.30
CA GLN A 44 6.09 4.55 -12.22
C GLN A 44 5.54 3.65 -11.11
N PHE A 45 5.34 4.20 -9.91
CA PHE A 45 4.85 3.44 -8.76
C PHE A 45 3.33 3.38 -8.65
N GLY A 46 2.60 4.26 -9.33
CA GLY A 46 1.14 4.33 -9.26
C GLY A 46 0.43 3.52 -10.34
N ARG A 47 0.99 3.44 -11.55
CA ARG A 47 0.29 2.92 -12.74
C ARG A 47 -0.21 1.48 -12.61
N ASP A 48 0.45 0.65 -11.83
CA ASP A 48 0.05 -0.76 -11.67
C ASP A 48 -0.85 -1.01 -10.43
N LYS A 49 -1.00 -0.03 -9.54
CA LYS A 49 -1.74 -0.19 -8.28
C LYS A 49 -3.19 -0.59 -8.47
N PRO A 50 -3.91 -0.09 -9.49
CA PRO A 50 -5.23 -0.60 -9.80
C PRO A 50 -5.23 -2.11 -10.04
N CYS A 51 -4.22 -2.70 -10.70
CA CYS A 51 -4.16 -4.13 -11.06
C CYS A 51 -4.34 -5.05 -9.86
N TRP A 52 -3.88 -4.64 -8.67
CA TRP A 52 -3.87 -5.44 -7.45
C TRP A 52 -5.11 -5.28 -6.56
N SER A 53 -5.99 -4.31 -6.85
CA SER A 53 -7.14 -4.02 -5.98
C SER A 53 -8.29 -5.04 -6.10
N ASN A 54 -8.76 -5.58 -4.97
CA ASN A 54 -9.92 -6.48 -4.89
C ASN A 54 -9.88 -7.66 -5.86
N ILE A 55 -8.70 -8.30 -6.01
CA ILE A 55 -8.50 -9.41 -6.92
C ILE A 55 -7.44 -10.36 -6.37
N THR A 56 -7.42 -11.60 -6.86
CA THR A 56 -6.36 -12.55 -6.49
C THR A 56 -5.01 -12.13 -7.07
N VAL A 57 -3.93 -12.43 -6.36
CA VAL A 57 -2.55 -12.09 -6.76
C VAL A 57 -2.24 -12.59 -8.18
N GLY A 58 -2.65 -13.82 -8.53
CA GLY A 58 -2.39 -14.39 -9.85
C GLY A 58 -3.04 -13.62 -11.00
N ILE A 59 -4.26 -13.10 -10.81
CA ILE A 59 -4.91 -12.28 -11.85
C ILE A 59 -4.30 -10.87 -11.87
N GLY A 60 -4.02 -10.28 -10.69
CA GLY A 60 -3.34 -8.98 -10.61
C GLY A 60 -2.00 -8.98 -11.33
N ALA A 61 -1.18 -10.03 -11.12
CA ALA A 61 0.10 -10.23 -11.79
C ALA A 61 -0.05 -10.35 -13.31
N ARG A 62 -1.09 -11.04 -13.79
CA ARG A 62 -1.37 -11.14 -15.23
C ARG A 62 -1.74 -9.78 -15.83
N ILE A 63 -2.60 -9.01 -15.16
CA ILE A 63 -2.95 -7.66 -15.63
C ILE A 63 -1.71 -6.75 -15.65
N ALA A 64 -0.87 -6.82 -14.61
CA ALA A 64 0.38 -6.07 -14.54
C ALA A 64 1.37 -6.48 -15.65
N ALA A 65 1.45 -7.78 -15.96
CA ALA A 65 2.25 -8.26 -17.08
C ALA A 65 1.71 -7.75 -18.43
N ASP A 66 0.39 -7.76 -18.64
CA ASP A 66 -0.24 -7.26 -19.87
C ASP A 66 0.09 -5.78 -20.11
N ILE A 67 0.00 -4.91 -19.09
CA ILE A 67 0.34 -3.49 -19.24
C ILE A 67 1.81 -3.30 -19.62
N ASN A 68 2.72 -4.13 -19.09
CA ASN A 68 4.15 -4.08 -19.39
C ASN A 68 4.49 -4.60 -20.81
N THR A 69 3.52 -5.11 -21.58
CA THR A 69 3.74 -5.47 -22.99
C THR A 69 3.69 -4.28 -23.94
N SER A 70 3.18 -3.13 -23.50
CA SER A 70 3.10 -1.90 -24.31
C SER A 70 4.04 -0.82 -23.77
N PRO A 71 4.92 -0.23 -24.62
CA PRO A 71 5.78 0.89 -24.23
C PRO A 71 4.98 2.16 -23.90
N ASP A 72 3.71 2.24 -24.31
CA ASP A 72 2.86 3.39 -23.99
C ASP A 72 2.74 3.64 -22.48
N PHE A 73 2.85 2.59 -21.66
CA PHE A 73 2.77 2.72 -20.20
C PHE A 73 4.03 3.33 -19.57
N ASP A 74 5.09 3.57 -20.33
CA ASP A 74 6.28 4.27 -19.82
C ASP A 74 6.06 5.78 -19.67
N ASP A 75 5.08 6.33 -20.37
CA ASP A 75 4.76 7.76 -20.33
C ASP A 75 3.26 8.01 -20.06
N PHE A 76 2.96 8.67 -18.95
CA PHE A 76 1.59 9.01 -18.60
C PHE A 76 0.96 9.98 -19.61
N GLU A 77 1.73 10.79 -20.33
CA GLU A 77 1.16 11.71 -21.32
C GLU A 77 0.57 10.97 -22.53
N VAL A 78 1.18 9.84 -22.91
CA VAL A 78 0.69 8.92 -23.95
C VAL A 78 -0.60 8.26 -23.46
N ILE A 79 -0.61 7.70 -22.24
CA ILE A 79 -1.80 7.09 -21.66
C ILE A 79 -2.92 8.12 -21.43
N ALA A 80 -2.61 9.39 -21.25
CA ALA A 80 -3.57 10.49 -21.10
C ALA A 80 -4.07 11.08 -22.44
N SER A 81 -3.50 10.67 -23.58
CA SER A 81 -3.90 11.15 -24.92
C SER A 81 -5.28 10.64 -25.35
N ASP A 82 -5.85 11.21 -26.41
CA ASP A 82 -7.13 10.76 -26.98
C ASP A 82 -7.04 9.35 -27.58
N ASP A 83 -5.84 8.93 -28.01
CA ASP A 83 -5.59 7.58 -28.54
C ASP A 83 -5.71 6.47 -27.48
N TRP A 84 -5.68 6.85 -26.21
CA TRP A 84 -5.95 5.98 -25.07
C TRP A 84 -7.34 6.21 -24.45
N GLU A 85 -8.26 6.92 -25.11
CA GLU A 85 -9.57 7.23 -24.54
C GLU A 85 -10.40 5.98 -24.20
N ILE A 86 -10.80 5.88 -22.93
CA ILE A 86 -11.73 4.89 -22.38
C ILE A 86 -12.83 5.64 -21.67
N ILE A 87 -14.09 5.38 -22.02
CA ILE A 87 -15.26 6.01 -21.41
C ILE A 87 -16.02 5.02 -20.56
N MET A 88 -16.31 5.42 -19.33
CA MET A 88 -17.25 4.74 -18.45
C MET A 88 -18.68 5.24 -18.73
N LYS A 89 -19.59 4.35 -19.11
CA LYS A 89 -20.97 4.70 -19.51
C LYS A 89 -21.86 5.07 -18.32
N THR A 90 -21.73 4.34 -17.21
CA THR A 90 -22.56 4.52 -16.02
C THR A 90 -21.75 4.39 -14.73
N SER A 91 -22.14 5.16 -13.71
CA SER A 91 -21.72 4.96 -12.33
C SER A 91 -22.71 4.05 -11.60
N GLY A 92 -22.28 3.36 -10.53
CA GLY A 92 -23.17 2.57 -9.68
C GLY A 92 -22.61 1.18 -9.36
N SER A 93 -23.43 0.27 -8.83
CA SER A 93 -22.97 -1.06 -8.37
C SER A 93 -22.28 -1.89 -9.46
N GLN A 94 -22.66 -1.70 -10.72
CA GLN A 94 -22.12 -2.42 -11.87
C GLN A 94 -21.01 -1.65 -12.61
N TRP A 95 -20.45 -0.58 -12.01
CA TRP A 95 -19.49 0.28 -12.72
C TRP A 95 -18.25 -0.48 -13.22
N LYS A 96 -17.88 -1.59 -12.56
CA LYS A 96 -16.72 -2.43 -12.89
C LYS A 96 -16.97 -3.43 -14.03
N ALA A 97 -18.20 -3.60 -14.50
CA ALA A 97 -18.50 -4.53 -15.58
C ALA A 97 -17.82 -4.10 -16.88
N ASN A 98 -17.18 -5.01 -17.62
CA ASN A 98 -16.49 -4.63 -18.87
C ASN A 98 -17.41 -3.98 -19.90
N SER A 99 -18.67 -4.39 -19.97
CA SER A 99 -19.68 -3.80 -20.87
C SER A 99 -19.97 -2.32 -20.58
N ASN A 100 -19.62 -1.84 -19.38
CA ASN A 100 -19.75 -0.45 -18.96
C ASN A 100 -18.64 0.45 -19.54
N PHE A 101 -17.62 -0.12 -20.19
CA PHE A 101 -16.52 0.65 -20.78
C PHE A 101 -16.59 0.64 -22.30
N GLU A 102 -16.43 1.81 -22.90
CA GLU A 102 -16.31 2.01 -24.34
C GLU A 102 -14.87 2.45 -24.63
N LEU A 103 -14.18 1.70 -25.48
CA LEU A 103 -12.85 2.07 -25.98
C LEU A 103 -13.05 2.98 -27.17
N ARG A 104 -12.57 4.23 -27.12
CA ARG A 104 -12.67 5.18 -28.22
C ARG A 104 -11.34 5.37 -28.95
N GLY A 105 -10.25 5.48 -28.19
CA GLY A 105 -8.91 5.66 -28.72
C GLY A 105 -8.40 4.47 -29.56
N GLY A 106 -7.60 4.76 -30.58
CA GLY A 106 -7.06 3.75 -31.50
C GLY A 106 -6.03 2.82 -30.83
N ALA A 107 -5.11 3.40 -30.05
CA ALA A 107 -4.05 2.65 -29.37
C ALA A 107 -4.62 1.67 -28.34
N VAL A 108 -5.55 2.12 -27.48
CA VAL A 108 -6.18 1.23 -26.48
C VAL A 108 -6.98 0.09 -27.12
N LYS A 109 -7.67 0.33 -28.24
CA LYS A 109 -8.37 -0.74 -29.00
C LYS A 109 -7.39 -1.79 -29.51
N ASN A 110 -6.29 -1.34 -30.11
CA ASN A 110 -5.25 -2.24 -30.65
C ASN A 110 -4.59 -3.05 -29.54
N PHE A 111 -4.22 -2.40 -28.43
CA PHE A 111 -3.68 -3.06 -27.25
C PHE A 111 -4.62 -4.16 -26.74
N ILE A 112 -5.89 -3.83 -26.47
CA ILE A 112 -6.87 -4.82 -25.96
C ILE A 112 -7.11 -5.97 -26.93
N LYS A 113 -7.07 -5.74 -28.25
CA LYS A 113 -7.26 -6.77 -29.27
C LYS A 113 -6.12 -7.81 -29.27
N GLN A 114 -4.91 -7.41 -28.88
CA GLN A 114 -3.72 -8.27 -28.87
C GLN A 114 -3.62 -9.12 -27.60
N LEU A 115 -4.30 -8.73 -26.53
CA LEU A 115 -4.19 -9.41 -25.24
C LEU A 115 -5.03 -10.69 -25.14
N PRO A 116 -4.54 -11.72 -24.42
CA PRO A 116 -5.33 -12.89 -24.10
C PRO A 116 -6.50 -12.55 -23.16
N LYS A 117 -7.49 -13.45 -23.11
CA LYS A 117 -8.59 -13.36 -22.13
C LYS A 117 -8.09 -13.70 -20.72
N GLY A 118 -8.74 -13.12 -19.71
CA GLY A 118 -8.44 -13.33 -18.29
C GLY A 118 -7.33 -12.43 -17.74
N GLY A 119 -6.76 -11.53 -18.56
CA GLY A 119 -5.86 -10.45 -18.17
C GLY A 119 -6.54 -9.08 -18.29
N ALA A 120 -5.81 -8.02 -18.64
CA ALA A 120 -6.32 -6.65 -18.71
C ALA A 120 -7.53 -6.50 -19.65
N SER A 121 -7.61 -7.30 -20.72
CA SER A 121 -8.77 -7.35 -21.63
C SER A 121 -10.08 -7.79 -20.96
N SER A 122 -9.98 -8.46 -19.81
CA SER A 122 -11.10 -8.89 -18.97
C SER A 122 -11.39 -7.95 -17.80
N TYR A 123 -10.64 -6.86 -17.63
CA TYR A 123 -10.80 -5.92 -16.52
C TYR A 123 -10.62 -4.48 -17.00
N LEU A 124 -11.43 -4.02 -17.97
CA LEU A 124 -11.30 -2.69 -18.59
C LEU A 124 -11.38 -1.54 -17.58
N TRP A 125 -12.11 -1.73 -16.48
CA TRP A 125 -12.19 -0.75 -15.40
C TRP A 125 -10.83 -0.45 -14.75
N LYS A 126 -9.89 -1.41 -14.78
CA LYS A 126 -8.52 -1.23 -14.29
C LYS A 126 -7.77 -0.29 -15.21
N LEU A 127 -7.81 -0.53 -16.52
CA LEU A 127 -7.19 0.36 -17.51
C LEU A 127 -7.79 1.77 -17.44
N TYR A 128 -9.10 1.87 -17.24
CA TYR A 128 -9.75 3.16 -16.98
C TYR A 128 -9.19 3.86 -15.74
N ALA A 129 -9.00 3.14 -14.63
CA ALA A 129 -8.39 3.69 -13.42
C ALA A 129 -6.93 4.13 -13.64
N ILE A 130 -6.14 3.38 -14.41
CA ILE A 130 -4.77 3.76 -14.79
C ILE A 130 -4.78 5.05 -15.61
N ARG A 131 -5.66 5.14 -16.61
CA ARG A 131 -5.86 6.36 -17.39
C ARG A 131 -6.30 7.55 -16.52
N ASN A 132 -7.14 7.35 -15.53
CA ASN A 132 -7.52 8.43 -14.62
C ASN A 132 -6.31 9.02 -13.87
N LEU A 133 -5.37 8.18 -13.43
CA LEU A 133 -4.11 8.67 -12.86
C LEU A 133 -3.34 9.50 -13.90
N ALA A 134 -3.20 8.98 -15.12
CA ALA A 134 -2.49 9.67 -16.20
C ALA A 134 -3.09 11.04 -16.53
N LEU A 135 -4.41 11.11 -16.67
CA LEU A 135 -5.15 12.36 -16.89
C LEU A 135 -4.97 13.32 -15.71
N ALA A 136 -5.04 12.82 -14.47
CA ALA A 136 -4.87 13.64 -13.28
C ALA A 136 -3.45 14.24 -13.21
N LEU A 137 -2.42 13.47 -13.50
CA LEU A 137 -1.04 13.95 -13.58
C LEU A 137 -0.86 15.00 -14.69
N LYS A 138 -1.47 14.79 -15.86
CA LYS A 138 -1.36 15.71 -17.00
C LYS A 138 -2.07 17.04 -16.78
N SER A 139 -3.31 17.03 -16.30
CA SER A 139 -4.19 18.21 -16.38
C SER A 139 -4.81 18.67 -15.05
N ASN A 140 -4.74 17.90 -13.96
CA ASN A 140 -5.35 18.30 -12.70
C ASN A 140 -4.38 19.14 -11.84
N GLN A 141 -4.60 20.45 -11.80
CA GLN A 141 -3.74 21.37 -11.02
C GLN A 141 -3.72 21.04 -9.52
N ASN A 142 -4.84 20.60 -8.94
CA ASN A 142 -4.86 20.22 -7.52
C ASN A 142 -3.94 19.02 -7.26
N VAL A 143 -3.86 18.06 -8.18
CA VAL A 143 -2.95 16.92 -8.06
C VAL A 143 -1.51 17.38 -8.13
N LYS A 144 -1.18 18.28 -9.07
CA LYS A 144 0.16 18.87 -9.17
C LYS A 144 0.55 19.60 -7.88
N ASP A 145 -0.32 20.47 -7.37
CA ASP A 145 -0.08 21.21 -6.12
C ASP A 145 0.12 20.26 -4.92
N MET A 146 -0.63 19.15 -4.87
CA MET A 146 -0.49 18.14 -3.83
C MET A 146 0.84 17.37 -3.93
N LEU A 147 1.35 17.12 -5.14
CA LEU A 147 2.64 16.47 -5.34
C LEU A 147 3.81 17.42 -5.04
N ASP A 148 3.67 18.70 -5.38
CA ASP A 148 4.66 19.73 -5.03
C ASP A 148 4.81 19.89 -3.50
N GLN A 149 3.73 19.66 -2.73
CA GLN A 149 3.82 19.59 -1.26
C GLN A 149 4.69 18.41 -0.79
N LEU A 150 4.66 17.26 -1.48
CA LEU A 150 5.48 16.10 -1.11
C LEU A 150 6.96 16.37 -1.32
N SER A 151 7.31 17.00 -2.44
CA SER A 151 8.70 17.28 -2.80
C SER A 151 9.32 18.37 -1.92
N THR A 152 8.56 19.42 -1.61
CA THR A 152 9.06 20.59 -0.87
C THR A 152 9.09 20.41 0.66
N GLN A 153 8.16 19.64 1.23
CA GLN A 153 8.01 19.54 2.69
C GLN A 153 8.66 18.29 3.29
N GLY A 154 9.33 17.46 2.48
CA GLY A 154 9.92 16.20 2.95
C GLY A 154 8.88 15.16 3.39
N GLY A 155 7.66 15.23 2.84
CA GLY A 155 6.57 14.30 3.10
C GLY A 155 5.29 14.94 3.67
N ILE A 156 4.32 14.09 4.01
CA ILE A 156 3.02 14.50 4.56
C ILE A 156 3.07 14.42 6.08
N ARG A 157 2.63 15.48 6.77
CA ARG A 157 2.49 15.45 8.23
C ARG A 157 1.49 14.36 8.62
N SER A 158 1.83 13.55 9.63
CA SER A 158 1.03 12.38 10.05
C SER A 158 -0.44 12.72 10.31
N GLY A 159 -0.74 13.85 10.97
CA GLY A 159 -2.10 14.31 11.25
C GLY A 159 -2.91 14.74 10.01
N GLU A 160 -2.26 15.02 8.88
CA GLU A 160 -2.92 15.44 7.64
C GLU A 160 -3.02 14.31 6.62
N LEU A 161 -2.31 13.20 6.85
CA LEU A 161 -2.18 12.09 5.90
C LEU A 161 -3.53 11.50 5.48
N LYS A 162 -4.46 11.22 6.41
CA LYS A 162 -5.79 10.68 6.05
C LYS A 162 -6.55 11.62 5.12
N LYS A 163 -6.48 12.93 5.39
CA LYS A 163 -7.15 13.97 4.59
C LYS A 163 -6.49 14.09 3.22
N TRP A 164 -5.15 14.11 3.18
CA TRP A 164 -4.38 14.16 1.95
C TRP A 164 -4.71 12.96 1.05
N THR A 165 -4.63 11.73 1.58
CA THR A 165 -4.90 10.49 0.83
C THR A 165 -6.34 10.46 0.29
N LYS A 166 -7.33 10.86 1.08
CA LYS A 166 -8.73 10.98 0.63
C LYS A 166 -8.91 12.04 -0.46
N SER A 167 -8.25 13.19 -0.32
CA SER A 167 -8.28 14.24 -1.33
C SER A 167 -7.67 13.76 -2.64
N PHE A 168 -6.47 13.16 -2.59
CA PHE A 168 -5.75 12.66 -3.76
C PHE A 168 -6.58 11.59 -4.49
N SER A 169 -7.10 10.61 -3.74
CA SER A 169 -8.03 9.59 -4.25
C SER A 169 -9.23 10.20 -4.99
N LYS A 170 -9.87 11.23 -4.39
CA LYS A 170 -10.99 11.93 -5.01
C LYS A 170 -10.61 12.67 -6.28
N GLN A 171 -9.43 13.30 -6.31
CA GLN A 171 -8.94 14.06 -7.47
C GLN A 171 -8.58 13.17 -8.66
N ILE A 172 -8.12 11.94 -8.42
CA ILE A 172 -7.90 10.96 -9.49
C ILE A 172 -9.23 10.34 -9.94
N GLY A 173 -10.10 9.97 -9.00
CA GLY A 173 -11.44 9.49 -9.30
C GLY A 173 -11.58 7.96 -9.26
N MET A 174 -12.50 7.44 -10.07
CA MET A 174 -12.96 6.04 -9.97
C MET A 174 -11.81 5.04 -10.16
N GLY A 175 -11.77 4.03 -9.27
CA GLY A 175 -10.74 2.99 -9.26
C GLY A 175 -9.53 3.29 -8.36
N TRP A 176 -9.43 4.51 -7.85
CA TRP A 176 -8.39 4.93 -6.89
C TRP A 176 -8.97 5.11 -5.51
N GLY A 177 -9.07 4.03 -4.74
CA GLY A 177 -9.46 4.11 -3.32
C GLY A 177 -8.31 4.59 -2.43
N VAL A 178 -8.62 4.95 -1.18
CA VAL A 178 -7.64 5.39 -0.17
C VAL A 178 -6.51 4.37 0.00
N VAL A 179 -6.83 3.08 0.07
CA VAL A 179 -5.83 2.00 0.19
C VAL A 179 -4.92 1.92 -1.04
N THR A 180 -5.46 2.10 -2.24
CA THR A 180 -4.67 2.13 -3.48
C THR A 180 -3.67 3.29 -3.47
N VAL A 181 -4.07 4.45 -2.95
CA VAL A 181 -3.18 5.60 -2.77
C VAL A 181 -2.11 5.29 -1.71
N TYR A 182 -2.45 4.67 -0.58
CA TYR A 182 -1.43 4.25 0.40
C TYR A 182 -0.40 3.29 -0.21
N HIS A 183 -0.84 2.34 -1.04
CA HIS A 183 0.10 1.43 -1.71
C HIS A 183 1.09 2.19 -2.60
N MET A 184 0.62 3.19 -3.36
CA MET A 184 1.48 4.07 -4.15
C MET A 184 2.44 4.87 -3.27
N LEU A 185 1.93 5.50 -2.21
CA LEU A 185 2.74 6.26 -1.25
C LEU A 185 3.79 5.39 -0.54
N THR A 186 3.51 4.09 -0.38
CA THR A 186 4.45 3.14 0.21
C THR A 186 5.67 2.91 -0.66
N ASP A 187 5.47 2.76 -1.97
CA ASP A 187 6.59 2.60 -2.90
C ASP A 187 7.39 3.89 -3.07
N LEU A 188 6.77 5.04 -2.78
CA LEU A 188 7.45 6.34 -2.64
C LEU A 188 8.15 6.52 -1.28
N GLY A 189 8.07 5.55 -0.37
CA GLY A 189 8.67 5.61 0.97
C GLY A 189 7.96 6.54 1.96
N LEU A 190 6.73 6.97 1.68
CA LEU A 190 6.01 7.97 2.48
C LEU A 190 5.03 7.38 3.50
N THR A 191 4.54 6.17 3.27
CA THR A 191 3.61 5.47 4.17
C THR A 191 3.95 3.98 4.21
N PRO A 192 3.52 3.23 5.23
CA PRO A 192 3.46 1.78 5.14
C PRO A 192 2.18 1.35 4.40
N LYS A 193 2.12 0.09 3.99
CA LYS A 193 1.01 -0.48 3.23
C LYS A 193 -0.01 -1.14 4.17
N PRO A 194 -1.21 -0.56 4.38
CA PRO A 194 -2.17 -1.09 5.34
C PRO A 194 -2.93 -2.29 4.76
N ASP A 195 -2.26 -3.43 4.62
CA ASP A 195 -2.89 -4.70 4.28
C ASP A 195 -3.03 -5.63 5.50
N LEU A 196 -3.62 -6.80 5.26
CA LEU A 196 -3.89 -7.78 6.32
C LEU A 196 -2.59 -8.22 7.03
N HIS A 197 -1.48 -8.39 6.31
CA HIS A 197 -0.24 -8.87 6.89
C HIS A 197 0.41 -7.81 7.79
N LEU A 198 0.43 -6.55 7.33
CA LEU A 198 0.92 -5.46 8.17
C LEU A 198 0.04 -5.29 9.42
N LYS A 199 -1.28 -5.38 9.26
CA LYS A 199 -2.24 -5.34 10.37
C LYS A 199 -1.93 -6.40 11.42
N ASN A 200 -1.82 -7.67 10.99
CA ASN A 200 -1.57 -8.81 11.88
C ASN A 200 -0.26 -8.63 12.64
N SER A 201 0.80 -8.20 11.97
CA SER A 201 2.10 -7.95 12.59
C SER A 201 2.09 -6.76 13.54
N ALA A 202 1.41 -5.65 13.19
CA ALA A 202 1.30 -4.50 14.07
C ALA A 202 0.59 -4.84 15.38
N ILE A 203 -0.52 -5.59 15.30
CA ILE A 203 -1.26 -6.09 16.47
C ILE A 203 -0.40 -7.02 17.31
N ARG A 204 0.22 -8.05 16.71
CA ARG A 204 1.02 -9.05 17.45
C ARG A 204 2.31 -8.49 18.04
N MET A 205 2.82 -7.38 17.49
CA MET A 205 3.93 -6.61 18.05
C MET A 205 3.48 -5.57 19.09
N GLY A 206 2.19 -5.47 19.41
CA GLY A 206 1.67 -4.52 20.40
C GLY A 206 1.75 -3.05 19.96
N LEU A 207 1.74 -2.78 18.65
CA LEU A 207 1.65 -1.41 18.12
C LEU A 207 0.23 -0.83 18.22
N LEU A 208 -0.77 -1.70 18.22
CA LEU A 208 -2.19 -1.34 18.17
C LEU A 208 -2.92 -1.99 19.34
N ALA A 209 -3.98 -1.33 19.81
CA ALA A 209 -4.87 -1.87 20.82
C ALA A 209 -5.97 -2.74 20.15
N PRO A 210 -6.55 -3.72 20.87
CA PRO A 210 -6.09 -4.23 22.16
C PRO A 210 -4.72 -4.92 22.04
N ASN A 211 -3.96 -5.04 23.13
CA ASN A 211 -2.86 -6.01 23.14
C ASN A 211 -3.52 -7.39 23.15
N ILE A 212 -3.17 -8.22 22.18
CA ILE A 212 -3.93 -9.45 21.90
C ILE A 212 -3.12 -10.68 22.27
N SER A 213 -3.75 -11.63 22.98
CA SER A 213 -3.17 -12.94 23.33
C SER A 213 -2.86 -13.79 22.07
N SER A 214 -1.94 -14.75 22.18
CA SER A 214 -1.57 -15.68 21.09
C SER A 214 -2.72 -16.40 20.42
N ASP A 215 -3.76 -16.64 21.21
CA ASP A 215 -4.85 -17.55 20.86
C ASP A 215 -6.04 -16.79 20.24
N TYR A 216 -5.92 -15.47 20.09
CA TYR A 216 -6.96 -14.65 19.51
C TYR A 216 -7.00 -14.80 17.99
N LEU A 217 -8.18 -15.07 17.48
CA LEU A 217 -8.40 -15.38 16.07
C LEU A 217 -8.31 -14.11 15.21
N GLU A 218 -7.70 -14.25 14.02
CA GLU A 218 -7.49 -13.13 13.08
C GLU A 218 -8.80 -12.48 12.60
N GLU A 219 -9.92 -13.20 12.70
CA GLU A 219 -11.26 -12.71 12.34
C GLU A 219 -11.69 -11.44 13.09
N HIS A 220 -11.13 -11.23 14.28
CA HIS A 220 -11.39 -10.06 15.11
C HIS A 220 -10.53 -8.84 14.76
N PHE A 221 -9.59 -8.94 13.80
CA PHE A 221 -8.77 -7.80 13.36
C PHE A 221 -9.48 -6.93 12.30
N SER A 222 -10.71 -7.30 11.94
CA SER A 222 -11.50 -6.61 10.91
C SER A 222 -11.86 -5.16 11.29
N ASP A 223 -11.95 -4.85 12.59
CA ASP A 223 -12.42 -3.54 13.07
C ASP A 223 -11.34 -2.45 13.16
N VAL A 224 -10.06 -2.80 12.96
CA VAL A 224 -8.96 -1.82 13.05
C VAL A 224 -8.87 -0.97 11.78
N ASP A 225 -9.04 0.35 11.93
CA ASP A 225 -8.97 1.35 10.85
C ASP A 225 -7.58 1.36 10.21
N GLU A 226 -7.53 1.32 8.87
CA GLU A 226 -6.27 1.26 8.13
C GLU A 226 -5.33 2.44 8.42
N HIS A 227 -5.89 3.60 8.76
CA HIS A 227 -5.09 4.78 9.08
C HIS A 227 -4.39 4.62 10.44
N GLU A 228 -4.98 3.94 11.41
CA GLU A 228 -4.34 3.71 12.71
C GLU A 228 -3.09 2.83 12.56
N ILE A 229 -3.18 1.80 11.72
CA ILE A 229 -2.03 0.95 11.36
C ILE A 229 -0.92 1.80 10.74
N VAL A 230 -1.28 2.66 9.79
CA VAL A 230 -0.34 3.57 9.12
C VAL A 230 0.37 4.47 10.14
N LEU A 231 -0.37 5.11 11.04
CA LEU A 231 0.20 6.01 12.04
C LEU A 231 1.11 5.27 13.04
N ALA A 232 0.72 4.08 13.49
CA ALA A 232 1.51 3.32 14.46
C ALA A 232 2.84 2.83 13.87
N VAL A 233 2.82 2.35 12.62
CA VAL A 233 4.03 1.90 11.92
C VAL A 233 4.92 3.09 11.53
N LEU A 234 4.34 4.23 11.13
CA LEU A 234 5.09 5.49 10.95
C LEU A 234 5.82 5.89 12.23
N ALA A 235 5.12 5.90 13.38
CA ALA A 235 5.73 6.24 14.67
C ALA A 235 6.87 5.28 15.04
N LEU A 236 6.69 3.97 14.82
CA LEU A 236 7.77 3.00 15.02
C LEU A 236 8.99 3.32 14.13
N SER A 237 8.76 3.58 12.84
CA SER A 237 9.86 3.86 11.89
C SER A 237 10.72 5.04 12.33
N GLN A 238 10.12 6.09 12.87
CA GLN A 238 10.83 7.26 13.40
C GLN A 238 11.73 6.91 14.58
N HIS A 239 11.33 5.96 15.42
CA HIS A 239 12.12 5.52 16.57
C HIS A 239 13.26 4.57 16.23
N VAL A 240 13.17 3.86 15.09
CA VAL A 240 14.23 2.94 14.64
C VAL A 240 15.14 3.55 13.60
N THR A 241 14.80 4.73 13.05
CA THR A 241 15.68 5.51 12.17
C THR A 241 16.81 6.16 12.99
N PRO A 242 18.08 6.11 12.56
CA PRO A 242 18.59 5.56 11.31
C PRO A 242 19.06 4.10 11.41
N ALA A 243 18.89 3.43 12.55
CA ALA A 243 19.40 2.07 12.73
C ALA A 243 18.71 1.03 11.81
N ALA A 244 17.43 1.23 11.47
CA ALA A 244 16.81 0.62 10.30
C ALA A 244 17.31 1.33 9.03
N CYS A 245 17.86 0.58 8.08
CA CYS A 245 18.49 1.08 6.86
C CYS A 245 19.53 2.22 7.06
N PRO A 246 20.66 1.98 7.76
CA PRO A 246 21.61 3.04 8.14
C PRO A 246 22.29 3.75 6.96
N HIS A 247 22.39 3.09 5.80
CA HIS A 247 22.98 3.67 4.60
C HIS A 247 22.01 4.58 3.83
N LYS A 248 20.71 4.49 4.12
CA LYS A 248 19.64 5.25 3.46
C LYS A 248 18.49 5.50 4.43
N PRO A 249 18.67 6.36 5.46
CA PRO A 249 17.70 6.52 6.55
C PRO A 249 16.28 6.87 6.10
N GLN A 250 16.11 7.56 4.97
CA GLN A 250 14.81 7.87 4.37
C GLN A 250 14.03 6.61 3.92
N SER A 251 14.70 5.48 3.73
CA SER A 251 14.09 4.18 3.40
C SER A 251 13.73 3.34 4.62
N ALA A 252 14.00 3.82 5.84
CA ALA A 252 13.73 3.07 7.07
C ALA A 252 12.26 2.65 7.21
N LEU A 253 11.31 3.51 6.79
CA LEU A 253 9.90 3.16 6.78
C LEU A 253 9.61 1.98 5.85
N ARG A 254 10.26 1.91 4.68
CA ARG A 254 10.09 0.82 3.74
C ARG A 254 10.65 -0.49 4.28
N GLU A 255 11.77 -0.43 5.00
CA GLU A 255 12.32 -1.58 5.73
C GLU A 255 11.32 -2.08 6.78
N VAL A 256 10.82 -1.19 7.64
CA VAL A 256 9.85 -1.55 8.70
C VAL A 256 8.59 -2.17 8.10
N ASP A 257 8.00 -1.53 7.10
CA ASP A 257 6.81 -2.02 6.40
C ASP A 257 6.99 -3.45 5.87
N LYS A 258 8.03 -3.67 5.05
CA LYS A 258 8.26 -4.98 4.41
C LYS A 258 8.64 -6.06 5.44
N VAL A 259 9.46 -5.74 6.44
CA VAL A 259 9.82 -6.69 7.50
C VAL A 259 8.58 -7.15 8.26
N LEU A 260 7.71 -6.22 8.66
CA LEU A 260 6.48 -6.58 9.37
C LEU A 260 5.53 -7.37 8.49
N MET A 261 5.39 -7.02 7.21
CA MET A 261 4.59 -7.80 6.27
C MET A 261 5.09 -9.25 6.15
N GLU A 262 6.39 -9.44 5.94
CA GLU A 262 6.97 -10.77 5.75
C GLU A 262 6.96 -11.59 7.04
N TRP A 263 7.09 -10.97 8.21
CA TRP A 263 6.92 -11.67 9.48
C TRP A 263 5.55 -12.36 9.58
N SER A 264 4.47 -11.70 9.14
CA SER A 264 3.14 -12.32 9.05
C SER A 264 3.04 -13.32 7.91
N ARG A 265 3.46 -12.96 6.71
CA ARG A 265 3.29 -13.77 5.49
C ARG A 265 4.02 -15.12 5.58
N GLN A 266 5.20 -15.13 6.18
CA GLN A 266 6.01 -16.33 6.39
C GLN A 266 5.55 -17.15 7.62
N LYS A 267 4.43 -16.77 8.26
CA LYS A 267 3.87 -17.41 9.46
C LYS A 267 4.86 -17.46 10.63
N LEU A 268 5.76 -16.49 10.70
CA LEU A 268 6.72 -16.32 11.81
C LEU A 268 6.10 -15.54 12.97
N CYS A 269 5.03 -14.80 12.67
CA CYS A 269 4.34 -13.89 13.57
C CYS A 269 3.72 -14.61 14.76
N ARG A 270 4.40 -14.51 15.91
CA ARG A 270 3.95 -14.92 17.24
C ARG A 270 3.82 -13.66 18.10
N PRO A 271 2.91 -13.61 19.08
CA PRO A 271 2.87 -12.45 19.97
C PRO A 271 4.19 -12.32 20.72
N LEU A 272 4.68 -11.09 20.80
CA LEU A 272 5.93 -10.78 21.50
C LEU A 272 5.69 -10.29 22.94
N PHE A 273 4.41 -10.10 23.31
CA PHE A 273 3.99 -9.74 24.64
C PHE A 273 3.04 -10.80 25.15
N VAL A 274 3.44 -11.51 26.21
CA VAL A 274 2.50 -12.25 27.04
C VAL A 274 1.90 -11.22 27.99
N ILE A 275 0.66 -10.82 27.76
CA ILE A 275 -0.09 -10.11 28.80
C ILE A 275 -0.32 -11.15 29.88
N THR A 276 0.39 -11.06 30.99
CA THR A 276 -0.02 -11.75 32.20
C THR A 276 -1.45 -11.28 32.48
N PRO A 277 -2.46 -12.18 32.52
CA PRO A 277 -3.81 -11.77 32.86
C PRO A 277 -3.74 -10.94 34.14
N PRO A 278 -4.48 -9.82 34.26
CA PRO A 278 -4.54 -9.12 35.53
C PRO A 278 -4.90 -10.15 36.58
N GLU A 279 -4.04 -10.33 37.60
CA GLU A 279 -4.29 -11.25 38.69
C GLU A 279 -5.72 -10.99 39.14
N THR A 280 -6.58 -12.00 39.01
CA THR A 280 -7.89 -11.97 39.63
C THR A 280 -7.61 -11.70 41.10
N ARG A 281 -7.81 -10.44 41.51
CA ARG A 281 -7.91 -10.08 42.91
C ARG A 281 -9.05 -10.92 43.44
N THR A 282 -8.72 -12.07 44.01
CA THR A 282 -9.57 -12.76 44.96
C THR A 282 -9.76 -11.76 46.08
N THR A 283 -10.86 -11.00 46.00
CA THR A 283 -11.44 -10.34 47.14
C THR A 283 -11.75 -11.45 48.13
N HIS A 284 -10.84 -11.69 49.06
CA HIS A 284 -11.18 -12.32 50.31
C HIS A 284 -12.20 -11.41 50.98
N GLN A 285 -13.48 -11.73 50.79
CA GLN A 285 -14.51 -11.36 51.75
C GLN A 285 -14.11 -12.05 53.05
N SER A 286 -13.57 -11.27 53.97
CA SER A 286 -13.56 -11.62 55.37
C SER A 286 -15.01 -11.59 55.85
N ASP A 287 -15.54 -12.76 56.17
CA ASP A 287 -16.77 -12.88 56.96
C ASP A 287 -16.50 -12.29 58.35
N GLU A 288 -17.24 -11.22 58.68
CA GLU A 288 -17.58 -10.80 60.04
C GLU A 288 -19.10 -10.84 60.21
#